data_AF-A0A7L1DU26-F1
#
_entry.id   AF-A0A7L1DU26-F1
#
_cell.length_a   1.000
_cell.length_b   1.000
_cell.length_c   1.000
_cell.angle_alpha   90.00
_cell.angle_beta   90.00
_cell.angle_gamma   90.00
#
_symmetry.space_group_name_H-M   'P 1'
#
loop_
_entity.id
_entity.type
_entity.pdbx_description
1 polymer ?
#
loop_
_entity_poly.entity_id
_entity_poly.type
_entity_poly.pdbx_seq_one_letter_code
_entity_poly.pdbx_strand_id
1 'polypeptide(L)'
;EAAKYGKKVMVLDFVTPTPQGSAWGLGGTCVNVGCIPKKLMHQAALLGQALQDSRKFGWHFTEEVKHNWMTMTESVQNYIGSLNWGYRVALRDSKVTYENAYGEFVGPHTIKATNKKGIEKLYTAERFIIATGERPRYLGVPGDKEYCISSDDLFSLPYCPGKTLVVGASYVALECAGFLAGLGLDVTVMVRSILLRGFDQDMANRIGEYMKEHGVNFIREFVPIKVEQVEEGTPGILKVTAKSTRGDQIIEGEYNTVLLAIGRDPCTRKIGLDKVGVSINEKTGKIPVNDEEQTNVPYIYAVGDILQDKLELTPVAIQAGRLLVQRLYAGAATKCDYVNVPTTVFTPLEYGACGYSEETAMEKFGEENIEVYHSHFWPLEWTVPSRDNNKCYAKIICNIQDNERVIGFHILGPNAGEVTQGFAAAIKCGLTKEQLDNTVGIHPVCAEV
;
A
#
# COMPACT_ATOMS: atom_id res chain seq x y z
N GLU A 1 6.25 -19.18 12.17
CA GLU A 1 5.46 -20.41 12.02
C GLU A 1 6.32 -21.68 12.00
N ALA A 2 7.27 -21.84 11.08
CA ALA A 2 7.98 -23.11 10.89
C ALA A 2 8.76 -23.59 12.13
N ALA A 3 9.31 -22.65 12.90
CA ALA A 3 9.97 -22.93 14.17
C ALA A 3 9.07 -23.62 15.21
N LYS A 4 7.74 -23.40 15.18
CA LYS A 4 6.79 -24.07 16.08
C LYS A 4 6.76 -25.59 15.87
N TYR A 5 7.11 -26.04 14.67
CA TYR A 5 7.17 -27.46 14.29
C TYR A 5 8.59 -28.03 14.39
N GLY A 6 9.46 -27.41 15.20
CA GLY A 6 10.82 -27.89 15.48
C GLY A 6 11.78 -27.81 14.29
N LYS A 7 11.43 -27.07 13.23
CA LYS A 7 12.29 -26.93 12.05
C LYS A 7 13.41 -25.92 12.32
N LYS A 8 14.62 -26.23 11.84
CA LYS A 8 15.74 -25.29 11.77
C LYS A 8 15.49 -24.34 10.60
N VAL A 9 15.35 -23.05 10.89
CA VAL A 9 14.98 -22.03 9.91
C VAL A 9 15.99 -20.90 9.98
N MET A 10 16.32 -20.36 8.81
CA MET A 10 17.10 -19.14 8.67
C MET A 10 16.31 -18.12 7.85
N VAL A 11 16.39 -16.85 8.23
CA VAL A 11 15.87 -15.71 7.49
C VAL A 11 17.04 -14.84 7.07
N LEU A 12 17.18 -14.68 5.76
CA LEU A 12 18.06 -13.68 5.14
C LEU A 12 17.21 -12.45 4.81
N ASP A 13 17.59 -11.30 5.34
CA ASP A 13 16.96 -10.02 5.00
C ASP A 13 18.07 -8.99 4.75
N PHE A 14 17.90 -8.18 3.71
CA PHE A 14 18.84 -7.12 3.38
C PHE A 14 18.15 -6.01 2.60
N VAL A 15 18.31 -4.79 3.10
CA VAL A 15 17.77 -3.60 2.44
C VAL A 15 18.85 -2.99 1.56
N THR A 16 18.72 -3.17 0.24
CA THR A 16 19.53 -2.42 -0.72
C THR A 16 19.18 -0.93 -0.61
N PRO A 17 20.14 -0.02 -0.43
CA PRO A 17 19.84 1.40 -0.28
C PRO A 17 19.07 1.98 -1.48
N THR A 18 18.26 3.01 -1.23
CA THR A 18 17.66 3.81 -2.31
C THR A 18 18.75 4.56 -3.09
N PRO A 19 18.46 5.16 -4.26
CA PRO A 19 19.39 6.05 -4.94
C PRO A 19 19.89 7.21 -4.06
N GLN A 20 19.08 7.65 -3.10
CA GLN A 20 19.39 8.70 -2.12
C GLN A 20 20.16 8.16 -0.89
N GLY A 21 20.40 6.85 -0.83
CA GLY A 21 21.14 6.19 0.27
C GLY A 21 20.28 5.76 1.46
N SER A 22 18.95 5.96 1.41
CA SER A 22 18.04 5.55 2.48
C SER A 22 18.03 4.03 2.63
N ALA A 23 18.09 3.55 3.87
CA ALA A 23 17.97 2.14 4.21
C ALA A 23 17.34 2.00 5.61
N TRP A 24 16.80 0.83 5.91
CA TRP A 24 16.07 0.58 7.16
C TRP A 24 16.35 -0.82 7.74
N GLY A 25 15.67 -1.14 8.84
CA GLY A 25 15.87 -2.39 9.60
C GLY A 25 14.98 -3.55 9.15
N LEU A 26 15.09 -4.67 9.88
CA LEU A 26 14.27 -5.87 9.66
C LEU A 26 12.77 -5.56 9.80
N GLY A 27 11.95 -6.11 8.91
CA GLY A 27 10.48 -6.02 8.97
C GLY A 27 9.83 -5.81 7.60
N GLY A 28 10.64 -5.57 6.57
CA GLY A 28 10.17 -5.38 5.19
C GLY A 28 9.51 -4.03 4.96
N THR A 29 8.89 -3.89 3.78
CA THR A 29 8.29 -2.64 3.28
C THR A 29 7.21 -2.12 4.22
N CYS A 30 6.23 -2.93 4.59
CA CYS A 30 5.06 -2.46 5.35
C CYS A 30 5.43 -1.82 6.70
N VAL A 31 6.43 -2.38 7.39
CA VAL A 31 6.90 -1.89 8.70
C VAL A 31 7.66 -0.57 8.56
N ASN A 32 8.56 -0.47 7.59
CA ASN A 32 9.54 0.61 7.55
C ASN A 32 9.16 1.75 6.60
N VAL A 33 8.56 1.44 5.45
CA VAL A 33 8.35 2.39 4.34
C VAL A 33 7.02 2.16 3.62
N GLY A 34 6.02 1.68 4.36
CA GLY A 34 4.72 1.28 3.82
C GLY A 34 3.60 1.53 4.82
N CYS A 35 2.79 0.51 5.08
CA CYS A 35 1.54 0.64 5.84
C CYS A 35 1.68 1.38 7.17
N ILE A 36 2.70 1.05 7.98
CA ILE A 36 2.88 1.60 9.33
C ILE A 36 3.16 3.11 9.28
N PRO A 37 4.25 3.61 8.69
CA PRO A 37 4.50 5.05 8.65
C PRO A 37 3.44 5.79 7.84
N LYS A 38 2.91 5.21 6.75
CA LYS A 38 1.81 5.80 5.98
C LYS A 38 0.60 6.07 6.87
N LYS A 39 0.13 5.07 7.63
CA LYS A 39 -1.07 5.23 8.48
C LYS A 39 -0.81 6.19 9.65
N LEU A 40 0.42 6.22 10.20
CA LEU A 40 0.79 7.18 11.25
C LEU A 40 0.81 8.63 10.74
N MET A 41 1.36 8.88 9.55
CA MET A 41 1.33 10.22 8.93
C MET A 41 -0.08 10.62 8.50
N HIS A 42 -0.89 9.67 8.01
CA HIS A 42 -2.33 9.88 7.78
C HIS A 42 -3.06 10.24 9.08
N GLN A 43 -2.77 9.57 10.19
CA GLN A 43 -3.33 9.92 11.50
C GLN A 43 -2.94 11.34 11.93
N ALA A 44 -1.70 11.77 11.66
CA ALA A 44 -1.27 13.14 11.95
C ALA A 44 -2.10 14.17 11.14
N ALA A 45 -2.41 13.89 9.88
CA ALA A 45 -3.32 14.70 9.08
C ALA A 45 -4.76 14.71 9.63
N LEU A 46 -5.30 13.54 10.01
CA LEU A 46 -6.62 13.43 10.65
C LEU A 46 -6.69 14.22 11.97
N LEU A 47 -5.61 14.22 12.77
CA LEU A 47 -5.52 15.02 13.99
C LEU A 47 -5.53 16.52 13.70
N GLY A 48 -4.95 16.97 12.58
CA GLY A 48 -5.10 18.34 12.10
C GLY A 48 -6.55 18.74 11.90
N GLN A 49 -7.35 17.88 11.24
CA GLN A 49 -8.80 18.08 11.10
C GLN A 49 -9.52 18.03 12.45
N ALA A 50 -9.17 17.09 13.32
CA ALA A 50 -9.78 16.96 14.65
C ALA A 50 -9.58 18.23 15.50
N LEU A 51 -8.43 18.90 15.39
CA LEU A 51 -8.20 20.18 16.06
C LEU A 51 -9.14 21.27 15.55
N GLN A 52 -9.39 21.34 14.24
CA GLN A 52 -10.35 22.27 13.67
C GLN A 52 -11.78 21.97 14.16
N ASP A 53 -12.19 20.71 14.06
CA ASP A 53 -13.51 20.24 14.48
C ASP A 53 -13.76 20.50 15.98
N SER A 54 -12.74 20.30 16.82
CA SER A 54 -12.84 20.45 18.28
C SER A 54 -13.33 21.83 18.73
N ARG A 55 -13.06 22.89 17.96
CA ARG A 55 -13.53 24.25 18.29
C ARG A 55 -15.05 24.33 18.30
N LYS A 56 -15.72 23.63 17.37
CA LYS A 56 -17.19 23.58 17.29
C LYS A 56 -17.82 22.73 18.39
N PHE A 57 -17.05 21.82 18.97
CA PHE A 57 -17.42 21.06 20.17
C PHE A 57 -17.07 21.76 21.50
N GLY A 58 -16.60 23.01 21.46
CA GLY A 58 -16.38 23.83 22.66
C GLY A 58 -14.94 23.90 23.18
N TRP A 59 -13.96 23.33 22.46
CA TRP A 59 -12.55 23.47 22.82
C TRP A 59 -11.99 24.83 22.43
N HIS A 60 -11.31 25.48 23.37
CA HIS A 60 -10.75 26.82 23.19
C HIS A 60 -9.22 26.77 23.25
N PHE A 61 -8.57 27.28 22.20
CA PHE A 61 -7.14 27.49 22.13
C PHE A 61 -6.85 28.76 21.32
N THR A 62 -5.88 29.55 21.77
CA THR A 62 -5.63 30.93 21.31
C THR A 62 -4.68 31.04 20.13
N GLU A 63 -3.85 30.02 19.90
CA GLU A 63 -2.80 30.05 18.88
C GLU A 63 -3.19 29.27 17.63
N GLU A 64 -2.64 29.69 16.49
CA GLU A 64 -2.64 28.90 15.26
C GLU A 64 -1.71 27.69 15.48
N VAL A 65 -2.27 26.48 15.36
CA VAL A 65 -1.48 25.25 15.56
C VAL A 65 -0.65 24.98 14.31
N LYS A 66 0.68 24.96 14.48
CA LYS A 66 1.61 24.60 13.41
C LYS A 66 2.03 23.14 13.54
N HIS A 67 2.12 22.45 12.41
CA HIS A 67 2.68 21.11 12.34
C HIS A 67 4.22 21.17 12.26
N ASN A 68 4.91 20.27 12.98
CA ASN A 68 6.35 20.10 12.90
C ASN A 68 6.69 18.72 12.29
N TRP A 69 7.21 18.75 11.06
CA TRP A 69 7.61 17.54 10.32
C TRP A 69 8.61 16.68 11.09
N MET A 70 9.64 17.30 11.67
CA MET A 70 10.72 16.57 12.36
C MET A 70 10.23 15.86 13.61
N THR A 71 9.36 16.50 14.39
CA THR A 71 8.74 15.86 15.57
C THR A 71 7.88 14.65 15.16
N MET A 72 7.13 14.78 14.07
CA MET A 72 6.34 13.66 13.53
C MET A 72 7.24 12.52 13.05
N THR A 73 8.24 12.80 12.19
CA THR A 73 9.11 11.76 11.63
C THR A 73 9.96 11.10 12.71
N GLU A 74 10.46 11.84 13.71
CA GLU A 74 11.15 11.26 14.86
C GLU A 74 10.26 10.26 15.61
N SER A 75 9.02 10.64 15.92
CA SER A 75 8.07 9.77 16.63
C SER A 75 7.73 8.51 15.82
N VAL A 76 7.54 8.66 14.51
CA VAL A 76 7.28 7.55 13.59
C VAL A 76 8.49 6.62 13.51
N GLN A 77 9.70 7.15 13.35
CA GLN A 77 10.93 6.37 13.26
C GLN A 77 11.26 5.66 14.59
N ASN A 78 10.96 6.27 15.73
CA ASN A 78 11.09 5.63 17.05
C ASN A 78 10.19 4.39 17.15
N TYR A 79 8.94 4.50 16.70
CA TYR A 79 8.03 3.35 16.68
C TYR A 79 8.52 2.26 15.72
N ILE A 80 8.97 2.61 14.51
CA ILE A 80 9.58 1.67 13.56
C ILE A 80 10.80 0.97 14.18
N GLY A 81 11.65 1.71 14.88
CA GLY A 81 12.80 1.19 15.62
C GLY A 81 12.41 0.12 16.65
N SER A 82 11.29 0.35 17.36
CA SER A 82 10.72 -0.62 18.31
C SER A 82 10.26 -1.91 17.62
N LEU A 83 9.61 -1.80 16.45
CA LEU A 83 9.16 -2.95 15.67
C LEU A 83 10.33 -3.74 15.12
N ASN A 84 11.34 -3.04 14.58
CA ASN A 84 12.56 -3.65 14.06
C ASN A 84 13.29 -4.45 15.14
N TRP A 85 13.31 -3.93 16.37
CA TRP A 85 13.85 -4.67 17.52
C TRP A 85 12.96 -5.84 17.91
N GLY A 86 11.65 -5.64 17.99
CA GLY A 86 10.67 -6.69 18.31
C GLY A 86 10.76 -7.90 17.38
N TYR A 87 10.91 -7.69 16.07
CA TYR A 87 11.09 -8.79 15.11
C TYR A 87 12.38 -9.57 15.36
N ARG A 88 13.49 -8.90 15.64
CA ARG A 88 14.76 -9.58 15.95
C ARG A 88 14.64 -10.43 17.22
N VAL A 89 13.97 -9.90 18.25
CA VAL A 89 13.70 -10.63 19.51
C VAL A 89 12.82 -11.85 19.23
N ALA A 90 11.72 -11.69 18.51
CA ALA A 90 10.81 -12.78 18.19
C ALA A 90 11.47 -13.92 17.39
N LEU A 91 12.35 -13.59 16.44
CA LEU A 91 13.13 -14.59 15.69
C LEU A 91 14.08 -15.35 16.62
N ARG A 92 14.84 -14.62 17.46
CA ARG A 92 15.77 -15.23 18.42
C ARG A 92 15.05 -16.14 19.42
N ASP A 93 13.95 -15.67 20.01
CA ASP A 93 13.19 -16.42 21.02
C ASP A 93 12.55 -17.67 20.40
N SER A 94 12.23 -17.62 19.10
CA SER A 94 11.80 -18.77 18.29
C SER A 94 12.95 -19.63 17.77
N LYS A 95 14.20 -19.35 18.13
CA LYS A 95 15.42 -20.03 17.65
C LYS A 95 15.57 -20.04 16.13
N VAL A 96 15.05 -19.02 15.46
CA VAL A 96 15.26 -18.79 14.03
C VAL A 96 16.56 -18.02 13.84
N THR A 97 17.44 -18.52 12.98
CA THR A 97 18.67 -17.82 12.62
C THR A 97 18.32 -16.61 11.78
N TYR A 98 18.73 -15.42 12.20
CA TYR A 98 18.60 -14.19 11.43
C TYR A 98 19.99 -13.75 10.95
N GLU A 99 20.15 -13.54 9.64
CA GLU A 99 21.37 -12.97 9.08
C GLU A 99 21.03 -11.79 8.17
N ASN A 100 21.59 -10.63 8.50
CA ASN A 100 21.45 -9.41 7.71
C ASN A 100 22.41 -9.46 6.51
N ALA A 101 22.00 -10.20 5.49
CA ALA A 101 22.78 -10.49 4.29
C ALA A 101 21.86 -10.71 3.09
N TYR A 102 22.32 -10.26 1.93
CA TYR A 102 21.61 -10.39 0.68
C TYR A 102 21.76 -11.83 0.16
N GLY A 103 20.62 -12.52 -0.03
CA GLY A 103 20.58 -13.89 -0.52
C GLY A 103 20.54 -13.98 -2.05
N GLU A 104 21.43 -14.78 -2.62
CA GLU A 104 21.48 -15.10 -4.05
C GLU A 104 21.69 -16.60 -4.22
N PHE A 105 20.79 -17.29 -4.93
CA PHE A 105 20.98 -18.69 -5.28
C PHE A 105 22.25 -18.86 -6.12
N VAL A 106 22.98 -19.95 -5.87
CA VAL A 106 24.19 -20.30 -6.65
C VAL A 106 24.13 -21.69 -7.27
N GLY A 107 23.11 -22.46 -6.93
CA GLY A 107 22.86 -23.78 -7.48
C GLY A 107 21.81 -24.53 -6.67
N PRO A 108 21.52 -25.80 -7.03
CA PRO A 108 20.53 -26.60 -6.33
C PRO A 108 20.75 -26.63 -4.82
N HIS A 109 19.68 -26.35 -4.08
CA HIS A 109 19.66 -26.32 -2.61
C HIS A 109 20.71 -25.41 -1.93
N THR A 110 21.34 -24.48 -2.66
CA THR A 110 22.47 -23.70 -2.17
C THR A 110 22.27 -22.21 -2.41
N ILE A 111 22.38 -21.41 -1.35
CA ILE A 111 22.27 -19.96 -1.39
C ILE A 111 23.55 -19.31 -0.85
N LYS A 112 23.98 -18.25 -1.51
CA LYS A 112 25.04 -17.35 -1.07
C LYS A 112 24.43 -16.17 -0.34
N ALA A 113 24.94 -15.86 0.84
CA ALA A 113 24.56 -14.70 1.63
C ALA A 113 25.73 -13.71 1.68
N THR A 114 25.53 -12.51 1.15
CA THR A 114 26.55 -11.44 1.14
C THR A 114 26.15 -10.34 2.11
N ASN A 115 26.94 -10.12 3.16
CA ASN A 115 26.63 -9.07 4.14
C ASN A 115 27.08 -7.68 3.67
N LYS A 116 26.77 -6.64 4.46
CA LYS A 116 27.14 -5.24 4.14
C LYS A 116 28.64 -4.97 3.94
N LYS A 117 29.52 -5.86 4.41
CA LYS A 117 30.99 -5.76 4.23
C LYS A 117 31.48 -6.52 3.00
N GLY A 118 30.58 -7.11 2.21
CA GLY A 118 30.93 -7.96 1.08
C GLY A 118 31.42 -9.36 1.47
N ILE A 119 31.28 -9.77 2.74
CA ILE A 119 31.66 -11.12 3.17
C ILE A 119 30.57 -12.08 2.73
N GLU A 120 30.96 -13.08 1.96
CA GLU A 120 30.09 -14.12 1.44
C GLU A 120 30.13 -15.38 2.31
N LYS A 121 28.97 -16.02 2.48
CA LYS A 121 28.84 -17.35 3.07
C LYS A 121 27.88 -18.19 2.24
N LEU A 122 28.14 -19.49 2.19
CA LEU A 122 27.25 -20.45 1.54
C LEU A 122 26.43 -21.20 2.58
N TYR A 123 25.16 -21.39 2.27
CA TYR A 123 24.22 -22.17 3.07
C TYR A 123 23.45 -23.14 2.19
N THR A 124 23.07 -24.26 2.78
CA THR A 124 22.18 -25.24 2.14
C THR A 124 20.89 -25.42 2.92
N ALA A 125 19.81 -25.72 2.22
CA ALA A 125 18.51 -25.98 2.83
C ALA A 125 17.69 -26.98 2.04
N GLU A 126 16.85 -27.76 2.73
CA GLU A 126 15.90 -28.69 2.10
C GLU A 126 14.83 -27.96 1.27
N ARG A 127 14.37 -26.79 1.74
CA ARG A 127 13.36 -25.96 1.08
C ARG A 127 13.74 -24.48 1.18
N PHE A 128 13.27 -23.70 0.20
CA PHE A 128 13.40 -22.23 0.17
C PHE A 128 12.03 -21.58 0.01
N ILE A 129 11.87 -20.42 0.64
CA ILE A 129 10.71 -19.53 0.46
C ILE A 129 11.25 -18.17 0.00
N ILE A 130 10.90 -17.76 -1.21
CA ILE A 130 11.24 -16.45 -1.75
C ILE A 130 10.18 -15.45 -1.26
N ALA A 131 10.61 -14.40 -0.57
CA ALA A 131 9.73 -13.39 0.01
C ALA A 131 10.38 -11.99 -0.09
N THR A 132 11.00 -11.68 -1.22
CA THR A 132 11.86 -10.50 -1.41
C THR A 132 11.09 -9.20 -1.68
N GLY A 133 9.76 -9.28 -1.85
CA GLY A 133 8.90 -8.12 -2.11
C GLY A 133 9.29 -7.35 -3.36
N GLU A 134 9.03 -6.05 -3.32
CA GLU A 134 9.26 -5.13 -4.45
C GLU A 134 9.93 -3.84 -3.98
N ARG A 135 10.37 -3.00 -4.93
CA ARG A 135 10.91 -1.66 -4.68
C ARG A 135 10.30 -0.61 -5.60
N PRO A 136 10.27 0.69 -5.23
CA PRO A 136 9.72 1.75 -6.07
C PRO A 136 10.37 1.81 -7.45
N ARG A 137 9.54 2.02 -8.47
CA ARG A 137 9.95 2.24 -9.86
C ARG A 137 10.29 3.71 -10.10
N TYR A 138 11.31 3.95 -10.92
CA TYR A 138 11.69 5.27 -11.43
C TYR A 138 11.28 5.43 -12.92
N LEU A 139 11.19 6.67 -13.40
CA LEU A 139 10.67 6.97 -14.75
C LEU A 139 11.68 6.63 -15.86
N GLY A 140 12.97 6.60 -15.55
CA GLY A 140 14.04 6.50 -16.54
C GLY A 140 14.28 7.81 -17.29
N VAL A 141 14.00 8.95 -16.65
CA VAL A 141 14.22 10.29 -17.23
C VAL A 141 15.36 11.02 -16.53
N PRO A 142 16.05 11.98 -17.17
CA PRO A 142 17.16 12.67 -16.55
C PRO A 142 16.75 13.34 -15.22
N GLY A 143 17.56 13.10 -14.18
CA GLY A 143 17.40 13.69 -12.85
C GLY A 143 16.43 12.96 -11.92
N ASP A 144 15.77 11.89 -12.37
CA ASP A 144 14.75 11.23 -11.56
C ASP A 144 15.33 10.52 -10.33
N LYS A 145 16.44 9.79 -10.48
CA LYS A 145 17.11 9.10 -9.37
C LYS A 145 17.95 10.03 -8.53
N GLU A 146 18.51 11.08 -9.13
CA GLU A 146 19.40 12.04 -8.48
C GLU A 146 18.63 13.01 -7.58
N TYR A 147 17.45 13.47 -8.01
CA TYR A 147 16.74 14.56 -7.34
C TYR A 147 15.38 14.16 -6.77
N CYS A 148 14.73 13.13 -7.29
CA CYS A 148 13.41 12.72 -6.79
C CYS A 148 13.54 11.70 -5.66
N ILE A 149 12.53 11.69 -4.80
CA ILE A 149 12.37 10.70 -3.75
C ILE A 149 11.28 9.70 -4.11
N SER A 150 11.27 8.57 -3.40
CA SER A 150 10.17 7.60 -3.43
C SER A 150 9.52 7.48 -2.06
N SER A 151 8.51 6.61 -1.93
CA SER A 151 7.98 6.22 -0.61
C SER A 151 9.05 5.68 0.32
N ASP A 152 10.11 5.07 -0.22
CA ASP A 152 11.20 4.51 0.57
C ASP A 152 12.02 5.58 1.32
N ASP A 153 11.98 6.84 0.86
CA ASP A 153 12.74 7.95 1.42
C ASP A 153 11.83 8.88 2.25
N LEU A 154 10.58 9.08 1.82
CA LEU A 154 9.63 10.05 2.39
C LEU A 154 9.43 9.87 3.90
N PHE A 155 9.30 8.62 4.35
CA PHE A 155 8.94 8.34 5.74
C PHE A 155 10.06 8.58 6.75
N SER A 156 11.29 8.79 6.27
CA SER A 156 12.47 9.15 7.07
C SER A 156 13.13 10.43 6.58
N LEU A 157 12.40 11.28 5.84
CA LEU A 157 12.97 12.49 5.24
C LEU A 157 13.44 13.46 6.34
N PRO A 158 14.72 13.90 6.32
CA PRO A 158 15.32 14.67 7.42
C PRO A 158 14.98 16.17 7.40
N TYR A 159 14.03 16.58 6.56
CA TYR A 159 13.52 17.94 6.43
C TYR A 159 12.07 17.88 5.96
N CYS A 160 11.32 18.97 6.18
CA CYS A 160 9.96 19.10 5.66
C CYS A 160 9.97 19.12 4.12
N PRO A 161 9.12 18.33 3.43
CA PRO A 161 9.10 18.26 1.96
C PRO A 161 8.84 19.61 1.26
N GLY A 162 8.18 20.56 1.94
CA GLY A 162 7.77 21.83 1.34
C GLY A 162 6.74 21.62 0.22
N LYS A 163 6.74 22.49 -0.79
CA LYS A 163 5.88 22.37 -1.97
C LYS A 163 6.21 21.08 -2.73
N THR A 164 5.26 20.16 -2.84
CA THR A 164 5.52 18.79 -3.28
C THR A 164 4.73 18.42 -4.54
N LEU A 165 5.44 17.93 -5.56
CA LEU A 165 4.83 17.23 -6.69
C LEU A 165 4.83 15.72 -6.42
N VAL A 166 3.65 15.11 -6.41
CA VAL A 166 3.50 13.65 -6.41
C VAL A 166 3.21 13.18 -7.84
N VAL A 167 4.11 12.39 -8.41
CA VAL A 167 3.95 11.81 -9.75
C VAL A 167 3.41 10.39 -9.60
N GLY A 168 2.18 10.17 -10.06
CA GLY A 168 1.50 8.90 -9.94
C GLY A 168 0.05 9.05 -9.51
N ALA A 169 -0.69 7.95 -9.61
CA ALA A 169 -2.12 7.90 -9.28
C ALA A 169 -2.52 6.56 -8.64
N SER A 170 -1.54 5.85 -8.09
CA SER A 170 -1.74 4.65 -7.29
C SER A 170 -2.24 5.02 -5.89
N TYR A 171 -2.62 4.02 -5.08
CA TYR A 171 -2.98 4.26 -3.68
C TYR A 171 -1.84 4.96 -2.93
N VAL A 172 -0.58 4.54 -3.12
CA VAL A 172 0.59 5.21 -2.50
C VAL A 172 0.65 6.69 -2.87
N ALA A 173 0.42 7.02 -4.14
CA ALA A 173 0.45 8.41 -4.61
C ALA A 173 -0.63 9.25 -3.92
N LEU A 174 -1.87 8.77 -3.89
CA LEU A 174 -3.01 9.53 -3.35
C LEU A 174 -2.99 9.61 -1.82
N GLU A 175 -2.55 8.55 -1.14
CA GLU A 175 -2.37 8.54 0.31
C GLU A 175 -1.29 9.53 0.73
N CYS A 176 -0.12 9.50 0.08
CA CYS A 176 0.96 10.43 0.36
C CYS A 176 0.57 11.87 0.06
N ALA A 177 -0.03 12.14 -1.10
CA ALA A 177 -0.51 13.47 -1.42
C ALA A 177 -1.54 13.97 -0.39
N GLY A 178 -2.45 13.08 0.02
CA GLY A 178 -3.49 13.36 0.98
C GLY A 178 -2.95 13.78 2.35
N PHE A 179 -2.08 12.96 2.96
CA PHE A 179 -1.54 13.33 4.27
C PHE A 179 -0.61 14.55 4.19
N LEU A 180 0.17 14.72 3.11
CA LEU A 180 1.03 15.90 2.96
C LEU A 180 0.20 17.20 2.93
N ALA A 181 -0.91 17.20 2.18
CA ALA A 181 -1.83 18.33 2.15
C ALA A 181 -2.54 18.53 3.50
N GLY A 182 -2.98 17.46 4.15
CA GLY A 182 -3.60 17.51 5.48
C GLY A 182 -2.66 18.01 6.60
N LEU A 183 -1.35 17.93 6.38
CA LEU A 183 -0.32 18.54 7.25
C LEU A 183 -0.01 20.00 6.89
N GLY A 184 -0.71 20.58 5.91
CA GLY A 184 -0.61 21.98 5.50
C GLY A 184 0.36 22.28 4.36
N LEU A 185 0.84 21.27 3.61
CA LEU A 185 1.76 21.49 2.50
C LEU A 185 1.02 21.80 1.18
N ASP A 186 1.66 22.57 0.29
CA ASP A 186 1.22 22.75 -1.10
C ASP A 186 1.54 21.49 -1.89
N VAL A 187 0.50 20.74 -2.27
CA VAL A 187 0.63 19.44 -2.93
C VAL A 187 -0.03 19.47 -4.30
N THR A 188 0.69 18.97 -5.29
CA THR A 188 0.17 18.72 -6.64
C THR A 188 0.35 17.25 -7.00
N VAL A 189 -0.67 16.62 -7.57
CA VAL A 189 -0.62 15.26 -8.09
C VAL A 189 -0.62 15.29 -9.63
N MET A 190 0.41 14.74 -10.25
CA MET A 190 0.49 14.57 -11.70
C MET A 190 0.09 13.16 -12.11
N VAL A 191 -0.97 13.08 -12.91
CA VAL A 191 -1.65 11.83 -13.27
C VAL A 191 -1.47 11.54 -14.75
N ARG A 192 -0.97 10.35 -15.10
CA ARG A 192 -0.81 9.93 -16.50
C ARG A 192 -2.15 9.68 -17.23
N SER A 193 -3.13 9.11 -16.53
CA SER A 193 -4.43 8.70 -17.08
C SER A 193 -5.54 8.79 -16.02
N ILE A 194 -5.96 7.65 -15.46
CA ILE A 194 -7.01 7.53 -14.43
C ILE A 194 -6.42 7.36 -13.02
N LEU A 195 -7.25 7.58 -12.00
CA LEU A 195 -6.93 7.31 -10.60
C LEU A 195 -7.17 5.85 -10.24
N LEU A 196 -6.34 5.30 -9.35
CA LEU A 196 -6.55 3.98 -8.72
C LEU A 196 -6.95 2.89 -9.73
N ARG A 197 -6.21 2.78 -10.84
CA ARG A 197 -6.45 1.73 -11.84
C ARG A 197 -6.52 0.37 -11.15
N GLY A 198 -7.60 -0.37 -11.42
CA GLY A 198 -7.89 -1.67 -10.81
C GLY A 198 -8.83 -1.61 -9.60
N PHE A 199 -9.19 -0.42 -9.13
CA PHE A 199 -10.30 -0.19 -8.21
C PHE A 199 -11.51 0.33 -8.99
N ASP A 200 -12.67 0.26 -8.34
CA ASP A 200 -13.91 0.88 -8.80
C ASP A 200 -13.71 2.37 -9.16
N GLN A 201 -13.97 2.69 -10.42
CA GLN A 201 -13.65 4.01 -10.95
C GLN A 201 -14.59 5.13 -10.48
N ASP A 202 -15.85 4.84 -10.11
CA ASP A 202 -16.71 5.83 -9.47
C ASP A 202 -16.14 6.22 -8.10
N MET A 203 -15.76 5.22 -7.29
CA MET A 203 -15.12 5.45 -5.99
C MET A 203 -13.80 6.21 -6.15
N ALA A 204 -12.97 5.85 -7.13
CA ALA A 204 -11.70 6.53 -7.40
C ALA A 204 -11.87 8.00 -7.79
N ASN A 205 -12.91 8.33 -8.58
CA ASN A 205 -13.21 9.70 -8.97
C ASN A 205 -13.69 10.54 -7.77
N ARG A 206 -14.59 9.99 -6.94
CA ARG A 206 -15.06 10.64 -5.70
C ARG A 206 -13.91 10.95 -4.74
N ILE A 207 -12.94 10.05 -4.61
CA ILE A 207 -11.70 10.29 -3.85
C ILE A 207 -10.94 11.49 -4.42
N GLY A 208 -10.73 11.51 -5.74
CA GLY A 208 -10.01 12.59 -6.41
C GLY A 208 -10.72 13.95 -6.28
N GLU A 209 -12.05 13.97 -6.38
CA GLU A 209 -12.87 15.16 -6.18
C GLU A 209 -12.76 15.67 -4.74
N TYR A 210 -12.90 14.80 -3.74
CA TYR A 210 -12.72 15.18 -2.34
C TYR A 210 -11.33 15.76 -2.08
N MET A 211 -10.27 15.11 -2.58
CA MET A 211 -8.90 15.62 -2.44
C MET A 211 -8.72 17.00 -3.07
N LYS A 212 -9.32 17.23 -4.25
CA LYS A 212 -9.26 18.53 -4.94
C LYS A 212 -9.96 19.63 -4.16
N GLU A 213 -11.14 19.34 -3.61
CA GLU A 213 -11.89 20.26 -2.75
C GLU A 213 -11.10 20.63 -1.48
N HIS A 214 -10.26 19.71 -1.00
CA HIS A 214 -9.44 19.87 0.19
C HIS A 214 -7.98 20.26 -0.10
N GLY A 215 -7.75 20.98 -1.20
CA GLY A 215 -6.49 21.68 -1.45
C GLY A 215 -5.41 20.89 -2.20
N VAL A 216 -5.68 19.65 -2.63
CA VAL A 216 -4.76 18.91 -3.50
C VAL A 216 -4.95 19.33 -4.96
N ASN A 217 -3.91 19.88 -5.57
CA ASN A 217 -3.94 20.23 -6.99
C ASN A 217 -3.77 18.99 -7.87
N PHE A 218 -4.40 18.94 -9.04
CA PHE A 218 -4.25 17.83 -9.99
C PHE A 218 -3.84 18.33 -11.38
N ILE A 219 -2.74 17.78 -11.89
CA ILE A 219 -2.32 17.91 -13.28
C ILE A 219 -2.68 16.60 -13.98
N ARG A 220 -3.69 16.63 -14.86
CA ARG A 220 -4.19 15.46 -15.58
C ARG A 220 -3.49 15.31 -16.92
N GLU A 221 -3.16 14.07 -17.27
CA GLU A 221 -2.67 13.65 -18.58
C GLU A 221 -1.29 14.20 -18.93
N PHE A 222 -0.40 14.23 -17.93
CA PHE A 222 1.01 14.59 -18.10
C PHE A 222 1.93 13.53 -17.49
N VAL A 223 3.14 13.43 -18.03
CA VAL A 223 4.23 12.62 -17.49
C VAL A 223 5.50 13.46 -17.48
N PRO A 224 6.29 13.47 -16.39
CA PRO A 224 7.58 14.14 -16.38
C PRO A 224 8.52 13.54 -17.41
N ILE A 225 9.25 14.41 -18.12
CA ILE A 225 10.28 14.04 -19.10
C ILE A 225 11.69 14.45 -18.66
N LYS A 226 11.80 15.31 -17.63
CA LYS A 226 13.06 15.79 -17.06
C LYS A 226 12.82 16.41 -15.68
N VAL A 227 13.76 16.22 -14.76
CA VAL A 227 13.83 16.92 -13.48
C VAL A 227 15.20 17.57 -13.34
N GLU A 228 15.23 18.85 -12.96
CA GLU A 228 16.45 19.64 -12.83
C GLU A 228 16.51 20.30 -11.47
N GLN A 229 17.70 20.35 -10.87
CA GLN A 229 17.92 21.13 -9.67
C GLN A 229 18.17 22.59 -10.03
N VAL A 230 17.34 23.47 -9.47
CA VAL A 230 17.47 24.93 -9.59
C VAL A 230 18.30 25.47 -8.44
N GLU A 231 18.05 24.98 -7.22
CA GLU A 231 18.74 25.38 -6.01
C GLU A 231 18.94 24.16 -5.09
N GLU A 232 20.15 23.98 -4.57
CA GLU A 232 20.45 22.98 -3.54
C GLU A 232 19.89 23.43 -2.18
N GLY A 233 19.35 22.50 -1.37
CA GLY A 233 18.84 22.84 -0.04
C GLY A 233 18.10 21.70 0.65
N THR A 234 17.61 21.96 1.86
CA THR A 234 16.80 21.02 2.67
C THR A 234 15.48 21.68 3.13
N PRO A 235 14.46 21.75 2.26
CA PRO A 235 14.46 21.27 0.87
C PRO A 235 15.03 22.31 -0.11
N GLY A 236 15.54 21.84 -1.24
CA GLY A 236 16.00 22.69 -2.36
C GLY A 236 14.85 23.12 -3.26
N ILE A 237 15.16 23.49 -4.51
CA ILE A 237 14.18 23.80 -5.55
C ILE A 237 14.48 22.95 -6.78
N LEU A 238 13.47 22.25 -7.26
CA LEU A 238 13.49 21.37 -8.43
C LEU A 238 12.53 21.90 -9.49
N LYS A 239 13.00 21.99 -10.73
CA LYS A 239 12.19 22.27 -11.90
C LYS A 239 11.81 20.96 -12.58
N VAL A 240 10.50 20.74 -12.76
CA VAL A 240 9.95 19.57 -13.46
C VAL A 240 9.41 20.01 -14.80
N THR A 241 9.88 19.36 -15.86
CA THR A 241 9.31 19.51 -17.22
C THR A 241 8.48 18.27 -17.53
N ALA A 242 7.22 18.46 -17.93
CA ALA A 242 6.31 17.36 -18.24
C ALA A 242 5.65 17.53 -19.61
N LYS A 243 5.42 16.41 -20.30
CA LYS A 243 4.75 16.36 -21.59
C LYS A 243 3.34 15.77 -21.44
N SER A 244 2.38 16.32 -22.19
CA SER A 244 1.03 15.77 -22.26
C SER A 244 1.04 14.36 -22.88
N THR A 245 0.12 13.51 -22.43
CA THR A 245 -0.12 12.19 -23.03
C THR A 245 -1.06 12.24 -24.23
N ARG A 246 -1.71 13.39 -24.50
CA ARG A 246 -2.67 13.59 -25.60
C ARG A 246 -2.15 14.45 -26.76
N GLY A 247 -0.94 15.00 -26.66
CA GLY A 247 -0.38 15.87 -27.70
C GLY A 247 1.02 16.37 -27.35
N ASP A 248 1.43 17.46 -27.98
CA ASP A 248 2.79 18.01 -27.85
C ASP A 248 2.94 19.13 -26.81
N GLN A 249 1.89 19.38 -26.02
CA GLN A 249 1.96 20.37 -24.95
C GLN A 249 3.02 19.97 -23.91
N ILE A 250 3.88 20.93 -23.57
CA ILE A 250 4.86 20.83 -22.50
C ILE A 250 4.52 21.88 -21.44
N ILE A 251 4.65 21.50 -20.18
CA ILE A 251 4.50 22.39 -19.03
C ILE A 251 5.72 22.27 -18.12
N GLU A 252 5.97 23.33 -17.37
CA GLU A 252 7.04 23.39 -16.39
C GLU A 252 6.46 23.82 -15.04
N GLY A 253 7.04 23.34 -13.95
CA GLY A 253 6.69 23.77 -12.60
C GLY A 253 7.84 23.55 -11.62
N GLU A 254 7.93 24.44 -10.63
CA GLU A 254 8.94 24.36 -9.57
C GLU A 254 8.33 23.85 -8.26
N TYR A 255 9.05 22.94 -7.63
CA TYR A 255 8.68 22.23 -6.40
C TYR A 255 9.90 22.07 -5.51
N ASN A 256 9.69 21.99 -4.21
CA ASN A 256 10.76 21.66 -3.26
C ASN A 256 11.09 20.16 -3.28
N THR A 257 10.06 19.32 -3.40
CA THR A 257 10.19 17.86 -3.42
C THR A 257 9.40 17.26 -4.58
N VAL A 258 9.96 16.25 -5.23
CA VAL A 258 9.26 15.43 -6.24
C VAL A 258 9.21 13.99 -5.76
N LEU A 259 8.01 13.49 -5.46
CA LEU A 259 7.74 12.12 -5.02
C LEU A 259 7.27 11.26 -6.20
N LEU A 260 8.05 10.23 -6.53
CA LEU A 260 7.68 9.24 -7.57
C LEU A 260 6.93 8.06 -6.93
N ALA A 261 5.65 7.93 -7.25
CA ALA A 261 4.74 6.87 -6.79
C ALA A 261 4.06 6.15 -7.97
N ILE A 262 4.88 5.76 -8.95
CA ILE A 262 4.46 5.28 -10.29
C ILE A 262 4.42 3.74 -10.43
N GLY A 263 4.46 3.03 -9.31
CA GLY A 263 4.49 1.56 -9.25
C GLY A 263 5.76 1.03 -8.60
N ARG A 264 5.83 -0.30 -8.51
CA ARG A 264 6.92 -1.03 -7.87
C ARG A 264 7.34 -2.18 -8.79
N ASP A 265 8.59 -2.62 -8.64
CA ASP A 265 9.18 -3.71 -9.41
C ASP A 265 9.60 -4.86 -8.48
N PRO A 266 9.28 -6.12 -8.81
CA PRO A 266 9.67 -7.29 -8.02
C PRO A 266 11.18 -7.47 -7.87
N CYS A 267 11.62 -7.84 -6.66
CA CYS A 267 13.00 -8.17 -6.33
C CYS A 267 13.37 -9.61 -6.71
N THR A 268 13.17 -9.99 -7.98
CA THR A 268 13.34 -11.37 -8.47
C THR A 268 14.51 -11.54 -9.44
N ARG A 269 15.04 -10.43 -9.98
CA ARG A 269 16.04 -10.47 -11.07
C ARG A 269 17.48 -10.61 -10.61
N LYS A 270 17.78 -10.35 -9.33
CA LYS A 270 19.14 -10.31 -8.79
C LYS A 270 19.37 -11.31 -7.67
N ILE A 271 18.64 -12.43 -7.69
CA ILE A 271 18.72 -13.47 -6.64
C ILE A 271 19.10 -14.85 -7.20
N GLY A 272 19.57 -14.92 -8.45
CA GLY A 272 20.11 -16.16 -9.05
C GLY A 272 19.07 -17.23 -9.40
N LEU A 273 17.83 -16.84 -9.75
CA LEU A 273 16.75 -17.79 -10.06
C LEU A 273 17.06 -18.70 -11.26
N ASP A 274 17.81 -18.18 -12.23
CA ASP A 274 18.32 -18.90 -13.39
C ASP A 274 19.18 -20.10 -12.99
N LYS A 275 19.98 -19.97 -11.93
CA LYS A 275 20.89 -21.02 -11.43
C LYS A 275 20.17 -22.18 -10.75
N VAL A 276 18.89 -22.00 -10.40
CA VAL A 276 18.05 -23.02 -9.76
C VAL A 276 16.85 -23.43 -10.62
N GLY A 277 16.68 -22.82 -11.79
CA GLY A 277 15.62 -23.14 -12.75
C GLY A 277 14.24 -22.60 -12.38
N VAL A 278 14.13 -21.61 -11.50
CA VAL A 278 12.84 -20.97 -11.19
C VAL A 278 12.46 -20.03 -12.32
N SER A 279 11.29 -20.26 -12.91
CA SER A 279 10.74 -19.42 -13.97
C SER A 279 10.04 -18.19 -13.39
N ILE A 280 10.17 -17.06 -14.08
CA ILE A 280 9.45 -15.83 -13.78
C ILE A 280 8.76 -15.30 -15.04
N ASN A 281 7.76 -14.46 -14.88
CA ASN A 281 7.23 -13.68 -15.99
C ASN A 281 8.25 -12.59 -16.34
N GLU A 282 8.94 -12.72 -17.47
CA GLU A 282 10.03 -11.79 -17.82
C GLU A 282 9.59 -10.34 -18.00
N LYS A 283 8.32 -10.11 -18.37
CA LYS A 283 7.78 -8.76 -18.55
C LYS A 283 7.51 -8.08 -17.21
N THR A 284 6.85 -8.77 -16.28
CA THR A 284 6.44 -8.18 -15.00
C THR A 284 7.45 -8.41 -13.87
N GLY A 285 8.32 -9.41 -14.01
CA GLY A 285 9.23 -9.89 -12.97
C GLY A 285 8.55 -10.76 -11.90
N LYS A 286 7.24 -10.98 -11.97
CA LYS A 286 6.49 -11.77 -10.98
C LYS A 286 6.79 -13.28 -11.12
N ILE A 287 6.63 -14.03 -10.04
CA ILE A 287 6.82 -15.47 -9.98
C ILE A 287 5.45 -16.17 -10.11
N PRO A 288 5.22 -16.97 -11.19
CA PRO A 288 4.09 -17.87 -11.26
C PRO A 288 4.22 -18.97 -10.21
N VAL A 289 3.14 -19.25 -9.49
CA VAL A 289 3.06 -20.34 -8.51
C VAL A 289 1.75 -21.10 -8.69
N ASN A 290 1.70 -22.33 -8.18
CA ASN A 290 0.44 -23.05 -8.03
C ASN A 290 -0.40 -22.48 -6.86
N ASP A 291 -1.55 -23.09 -6.58
CA ASP A 291 -2.45 -22.68 -5.49
C ASP A 291 -1.94 -23.04 -4.07
N GLU A 292 -0.73 -23.59 -3.99
CA GLU A 292 -0.01 -23.88 -2.74
C GLU A 292 1.30 -23.10 -2.63
N GLU A 293 1.44 -22.01 -3.39
CA GLU A 293 2.61 -21.11 -3.38
C GLU A 293 3.92 -21.78 -3.84
N GLN A 294 3.85 -22.96 -4.47
CA GLN A 294 5.01 -23.66 -5.04
C GLN A 294 5.34 -23.12 -6.43
N THR A 295 6.63 -22.87 -6.69
CA THR A 295 7.13 -22.52 -8.02
C THR A 295 7.18 -23.75 -8.93
N ASN A 296 7.70 -23.60 -10.16
CA ASN A 296 7.99 -24.75 -11.03
C ASN A 296 9.12 -25.66 -10.49
N VAL A 297 9.84 -25.24 -9.44
CA VAL A 297 10.88 -26.03 -8.77
C VAL A 297 10.33 -26.57 -7.44
N PRO A 298 10.22 -27.90 -7.24
CA PRO A 298 9.43 -28.47 -6.14
C PRO A 298 9.83 -28.09 -4.71
N TYR A 299 11.10 -27.73 -4.49
CA TYR A 299 11.62 -27.35 -3.18
C TYR A 299 11.69 -25.82 -2.96
N ILE A 300 11.25 -25.03 -3.95
CA ILE A 300 11.24 -23.57 -3.90
C ILE A 300 9.79 -23.06 -3.98
N TYR A 301 9.43 -22.26 -3.00
CA TYR A 301 8.13 -21.61 -2.86
C TYR A 301 8.31 -20.10 -2.93
N ALA A 302 7.24 -19.36 -3.22
CA ALA A 302 7.24 -17.91 -3.22
C ALA A 302 5.99 -17.36 -2.53
N VAL A 303 6.11 -16.25 -1.80
CA VAL A 303 4.97 -15.61 -1.12
C VAL A 303 5.05 -14.10 -1.20
N GLY A 304 3.90 -13.45 -1.02
CA GLY A 304 3.77 -11.99 -0.97
C GLY A 304 3.80 -11.34 -2.36
N ASP A 305 4.23 -10.09 -2.40
CA ASP A 305 4.05 -9.21 -3.55
C ASP A 305 4.70 -9.72 -4.84
N ILE A 306 5.71 -10.60 -4.75
CA ILE A 306 6.36 -11.16 -5.95
C ILE A 306 5.49 -12.16 -6.72
N LEU A 307 4.35 -12.57 -6.18
CA LEU A 307 3.47 -13.55 -6.83
C LEU A 307 2.72 -12.95 -8.03
N GLN A 308 2.62 -13.73 -9.10
CA GLN A 308 1.84 -13.34 -10.28
C GLN A 308 0.33 -13.50 -10.01
N ASP A 309 -0.46 -12.52 -10.44
CA ASP A 309 -1.93 -12.54 -10.37
C ASP A 309 -2.49 -12.75 -8.94
N LYS A 310 -1.75 -12.26 -7.94
CA LYS A 310 -2.13 -12.21 -6.52
C LYS A 310 -2.11 -10.76 -6.01
N LEU A 311 -2.55 -10.58 -4.77
CA LEU A 311 -2.68 -9.26 -4.14
C LEU A 311 -1.43 -8.88 -3.35
N GLU A 312 -0.95 -7.66 -3.57
CA GLU A 312 0.23 -7.06 -2.95
C GLU A 312 -0.13 -6.42 -1.59
N LEU A 313 -0.60 -7.25 -0.65
CA LEU A 313 -1.10 -6.82 0.66
C LEU A 313 -0.44 -7.60 1.80
N THR A 314 -0.03 -6.89 2.84
CA THR A 314 0.63 -7.48 4.02
C THR A 314 -0.14 -8.64 4.67
N PRO A 315 -1.46 -8.52 4.95
CA PRO A 315 -2.21 -9.64 5.54
C PRO A 315 -2.23 -10.88 4.64
N VAL A 316 -2.26 -10.69 3.32
CA VAL A 316 -2.20 -11.77 2.33
C VAL A 316 -0.85 -12.48 2.38
N ALA A 317 0.25 -11.73 2.40
CA ALA A 317 1.60 -12.31 2.51
C ALA A 317 1.79 -13.11 3.82
N ILE A 318 1.30 -12.57 4.94
CA ILE A 318 1.35 -13.23 6.26
C ILE A 318 0.53 -14.52 6.25
N GLN A 319 -0.70 -14.49 5.72
CA GLN A 319 -1.58 -15.65 5.69
C GLN A 319 -1.02 -16.74 4.76
N ALA A 320 -0.56 -16.38 3.57
CA ALA A 320 0.08 -17.30 2.63
C ALA A 320 1.30 -17.99 3.25
N GLY A 321 2.21 -17.21 3.86
CA GLY A 321 3.39 -17.77 4.53
C GLY A 321 3.06 -18.68 5.72
N ARG A 322 2.05 -18.33 6.53
CA ARG A 322 1.60 -19.17 7.65
C ARG A 322 1.01 -20.49 7.16
N LEU A 323 0.05 -20.43 6.24
CA LEU A 323 -0.63 -21.62 5.73
C LEU A 323 0.32 -22.52 4.94
N LEU A 324 1.21 -21.95 4.12
CA LEU A 324 2.26 -22.71 3.44
C LEU A 324 3.07 -23.57 4.42
N VAL A 325 3.56 -22.95 5.49
CA VAL A 325 4.33 -23.67 6.51
C VAL A 325 3.51 -24.76 7.20
N GLN A 326 2.23 -24.51 7.48
CA GLN A 326 1.33 -25.51 8.07
C GLN A 326 1.13 -26.71 7.14
N ARG A 327 0.99 -26.48 5.83
CA ARG A 327 0.93 -27.57 4.85
C ARG A 327 2.24 -28.37 4.83
N LEU A 328 3.38 -27.67 4.80
CA LEU A 328 4.69 -28.31 4.70
C LEU A 328 5.07 -29.15 5.94
N TYR A 329 4.70 -28.70 7.15
CA TYR A 329 5.25 -29.27 8.38
C TYR A 329 4.22 -29.69 9.43
N ALA A 330 2.94 -29.42 9.22
CA ALA A 330 1.87 -29.77 10.16
C ALA A 330 0.79 -30.68 9.53
N GLY A 331 0.95 -31.11 8.28
CA GLY A 331 -0.03 -31.95 7.58
C GLY A 331 -1.37 -31.23 7.31
N ALA A 332 -1.37 -29.90 7.32
CA ALA A 332 -2.57 -29.13 6.99
C ALA A 332 -2.88 -29.22 5.49
N ALA A 333 -4.17 -29.08 5.14
CA ALA A 333 -4.62 -29.02 3.75
C ALA A 333 -5.06 -27.60 3.33
N THR A 334 -5.19 -26.68 4.29
CA THR A 334 -5.75 -25.34 4.06
C THR A 334 -4.84 -24.49 3.16
N LYS A 335 -5.43 -23.95 2.09
CA LYS A 335 -4.77 -23.04 1.13
C LYS A 335 -5.10 -21.58 1.46
N CYS A 336 -4.26 -20.67 0.98
CA CYS A 336 -4.56 -19.25 1.09
C CYS A 336 -5.68 -18.89 0.12
N ASP A 337 -6.71 -18.24 0.63
CA ASP A 337 -7.83 -17.78 -0.18
C ASP A 337 -7.59 -16.32 -0.61
N TYR A 338 -7.35 -16.14 -1.90
CA TYR A 338 -7.07 -14.85 -2.53
C TYR A 338 -8.31 -14.18 -3.12
N VAL A 339 -9.48 -14.81 -3.03
CA VAL A 339 -10.75 -14.28 -3.53
C VAL A 339 -11.32 -13.32 -2.48
N ASN A 340 -11.97 -12.22 -2.88
CA ASN A 340 -12.68 -11.29 -1.98
C ASN A 340 -11.85 -10.91 -0.72
N VAL A 341 -10.58 -10.57 -0.92
CA VAL A 341 -9.74 -10.04 0.16
C VAL A 341 -10.06 -8.56 0.30
N PRO A 342 -10.37 -8.06 1.51
CA PRO A 342 -10.65 -6.64 1.71
C PRO A 342 -9.40 -5.79 1.57
N THR A 343 -9.61 -4.53 1.18
CA THR A 343 -8.56 -3.51 1.09
C THR A 343 -9.09 -2.17 1.56
N THR A 344 -8.19 -1.28 1.96
CA THR A 344 -8.52 0.12 2.29
C THR A 344 -7.42 1.05 1.82
N VAL A 345 -7.84 2.09 1.08
CA VAL A 345 -7.01 3.21 0.68
C VAL A 345 -7.22 4.35 1.68
N PHE A 346 -6.15 4.73 2.37
CA PHE A 346 -6.15 5.74 3.44
C PHE A 346 -5.90 7.14 2.87
N THR A 347 -6.74 7.54 1.92
CA THR A 347 -6.85 8.92 1.45
C THR A 347 -7.51 9.81 2.51
N PRO A 348 -7.50 11.15 2.36
CA PRO A 348 -8.11 12.06 3.35
C PRO A 348 -9.56 11.70 3.68
N LEU A 349 -10.30 11.25 2.67
CA LEU A 349 -11.52 10.46 2.84
C LEU A 349 -11.18 8.99 2.56
N GLU A 350 -11.21 8.14 3.58
CA GLU A 350 -10.78 6.74 3.46
C GLU A 350 -11.76 5.94 2.58
N TYR A 351 -11.22 4.99 1.81
CA TYR A 351 -12.00 4.12 0.94
C TYR A 351 -11.73 2.66 1.23
N GLY A 352 -12.74 1.94 1.71
CA GLY A 352 -12.71 0.50 1.97
C GLY A 352 -13.48 -0.27 0.91
N ALA A 353 -12.95 -1.42 0.51
CA ALA A 353 -13.58 -2.27 -0.50
C ALA A 353 -13.34 -3.76 -0.26
N CYS A 354 -14.29 -4.59 -0.68
CA CYS A 354 -14.17 -6.05 -0.72
C CYS A 354 -15.00 -6.62 -1.87
N GLY A 355 -14.44 -7.54 -2.64
CA GLY A 355 -15.11 -8.14 -3.80
C GLY A 355 -14.81 -7.39 -5.11
N TYR A 356 -15.72 -7.53 -6.08
CA TYR A 356 -15.59 -6.90 -7.39
C TYR A 356 -15.95 -5.42 -7.34
N SER A 357 -15.30 -4.64 -8.19
CA SER A 357 -15.81 -3.32 -8.58
C SER A 357 -17.04 -3.45 -9.46
N GLU A 358 -17.79 -2.37 -9.62
CA GLU A 358 -19.03 -2.34 -10.41
C GLU A 358 -18.78 -2.72 -11.88
N GLU A 359 -17.79 -2.09 -12.52
CA GLU A 359 -17.42 -2.36 -13.91
C GLU A 359 -16.92 -3.79 -14.12
N THR A 360 -16.22 -4.36 -13.13
CA THR A 360 -15.74 -5.76 -13.20
C THR A 360 -16.89 -6.73 -13.01
N ALA A 361 -17.85 -6.42 -12.13
CA ALA A 361 -19.03 -7.25 -11.90
C ALA A 361 -19.91 -7.29 -13.16
N MET A 362 -20.15 -6.13 -13.78
CA MET A 362 -20.90 -6.05 -15.04
C MET A 362 -20.21 -6.83 -16.17
N GLU A 363 -18.88 -6.69 -16.33
CA GLU A 363 -18.12 -7.45 -17.32
C GLU A 363 -18.23 -8.96 -17.10
N LYS A 364 -18.22 -9.40 -15.84
CA LYS A 364 -18.15 -10.82 -15.48
C LYS A 364 -19.52 -11.52 -15.47
N PHE A 365 -20.57 -10.83 -15.06
CA PHE A 365 -21.90 -11.42 -14.82
C PHE A 365 -22.98 -10.89 -15.77
N GLY A 366 -22.69 -9.87 -16.59
CA GLY A 366 -23.67 -9.20 -17.46
C GLY A 366 -24.35 -8.04 -16.73
N GLU A 367 -24.44 -6.88 -17.37
CA GLU A 367 -25.02 -5.64 -16.80
C GLU A 367 -26.46 -5.85 -16.31
N GLU A 368 -27.26 -6.63 -17.05
CA GLU A 368 -28.65 -6.94 -16.71
C GLU A 368 -28.82 -7.83 -15.47
N ASN A 369 -27.73 -8.43 -14.97
CA ASN A 369 -27.73 -9.33 -13.82
C ASN A 369 -27.13 -8.66 -12.56
N ILE A 370 -26.75 -7.39 -12.66
CA ILE A 370 -26.15 -6.63 -11.57
C ILE A 370 -27.12 -5.58 -11.07
N GLU A 371 -27.38 -5.60 -9.76
CA GLU A 371 -28.11 -4.54 -9.06
C GLU A 371 -27.15 -3.80 -8.12
N VAL A 372 -27.17 -2.46 -8.15
CA VAL A 372 -26.28 -1.62 -7.33
C VAL A 372 -27.12 -0.80 -6.36
N TYR A 373 -27.03 -1.13 -5.08
CA TYR A 373 -27.66 -0.35 -4.01
C TYR A 373 -26.63 0.62 -3.44
N HIS A 374 -27.00 1.89 -3.31
CA HIS A 374 -26.08 2.93 -2.90
C HIS A 374 -26.76 4.06 -2.12
N SER A 375 -26.01 4.70 -1.23
CA SER A 375 -26.49 5.88 -0.51
C SER A 375 -25.32 6.79 -0.14
N HIS A 376 -25.60 8.09 -0.14
CA HIS A 376 -24.80 9.04 0.61
C HIS A 376 -25.12 8.92 2.11
N PHE A 377 -24.15 9.24 2.95
CA PHE A 377 -24.35 9.38 4.39
C PHE A 377 -23.53 10.53 4.93
N TRP A 378 -23.88 11.00 6.12
CA TRP A 378 -23.17 12.06 6.81
C TRP A 378 -22.78 11.59 8.21
N PRO A 379 -21.49 11.38 8.50
CA PRO A 379 -21.03 11.01 9.84
C PRO A 379 -21.57 11.99 10.88
N LEU A 380 -22.15 11.47 11.97
CA LEU A 380 -22.72 12.31 13.03
C LEU A 380 -21.67 13.28 13.58
N GLU A 381 -20.42 12.85 13.66
CA GLU A 381 -19.28 13.63 14.13
C GLU A 381 -19.02 14.89 13.29
N TRP A 382 -19.48 14.93 12.03
CA TRP A 382 -19.26 16.04 11.11
C TRP A 382 -20.40 17.06 11.11
N THR A 383 -21.51 16.77 11.80
CA THR A 383 -22.68 17.65 11.89
C THR A 383 -22.40 18.92 12.70
N VAL A 384 -21.79 18.79 13.88
CA VAL A 384 -21.43 19.92 14.75
C VAL A 384 -20.33 20.80 14.12
N PRO A 385 -19.26 20.24 13.53
CA PRO A 385 -18.31 21.01 12.71
C PRO A 385 -18.94 21.65 11.47
N SER A 386 -20.09 21.13 11.02
CA SER A 386 -20.86 21.60 9.86
C SER A 386 -20.06 21.52 8.55
N ARG A 387 -19.48 20.36 8.26
CA ARG A 387 -18.70 20.12 7.04
C ARG A 387 -19.11 18.85 6.30
N ASP A 388 -18.79 18.81 5.01
CA ASP A 388 -18.74 17.60 4.18
C ASP A 388 -20.00 16.73 4.13
N ASN A 389 -21.18 17.35 4.19
CA ASN A 389 -22.43 16.65 3.92
C ASN A 389 -22.47 16.12 2.47
N ASN A 390 -23.08 14.96 2.25
CA ASN A 390 -23.16 14.25 0.96
C ASN A 390 -21.79 13.94 0.31
N LYS A 391 -20.72 13.82 1.12
CA LYS A 391 -19.39 13.39 0.64
C LYS A 391 -19.14 11.92 0.87
N CYS A 392 -19.51 11.40 2.04
CA CYS A 392 -19.42 9.97 2.29
C CYS A 392 -20.45 9.22 1.45
N TYR A 393 -20.09 8.00 1.06
CA TYR A 393 -20.84 7.20 0.10
C TYR A 393 -20.60 5.72 0.34
N ALA A 394 -21.68 4.94 0.34
CA ALA A 394 -21.63 3.50 0.42
C ALA A 394 -22.34 2.90 -0.79
N LYS A 395 -21.80 1.81 -1.32
CA LYS A 395 -22.50 0.97 -2.30
C LYS A 395 -22.18 -0.50 -2.12
N ILE A 396 -23.17 -1.32 -2.47
CA ILE A 396 -23.04 -2.77 -2.61
C ILE A 396 -23.47 -3.17 -4.02
N ILE A 397 -22.81 -4.20 -4.53
CA ILE A 397 -23.04 -4.75 -5.87
C ILE A 397 -23.56 -6.15 -5.68
N CYS A 398 -24.78 -6.40 -6.17
CA CYS A 398 -25.50 -7.65 -5.97
C CYS A 398 -25.67 -8.41 -7.30
N ASN A 399 -25.46 -9.72 -7.28
CA ASN A 399 -25.75 -10.59 -8.43
C ASN A 399 -27.19 -11.12 -8.34
N ILE A 400 -28.07 -10.65 -9.21
CA ILE A 400 -29.49 -11.01 -9.27
C ILE A 400 -29.66 -12.53 -9.49
N GLN A 401 -28.78 -13.16 -10.25
CA GLN A 401 -28.87 -14.59 -10.56
C GLN A 401 -28.49 -15.52 -9.39
N ASP A 402 -27.86 -14.99 -8.33
CA ASP A 402 -27.48 -15.74 -7.12
C ASP A 402 -28.14 -15.14 -5.88
N ASN A 403 -29.47 -15.01 -5.90
CA ASN A 403 -30.26 -14.50 -4.76
C ASN A 403 -29.77 -13.15 -4.23
N GLU A 404 -29.43 -12.23 -5.14
CA GLU A 404 -28.82 -10.93 -4.82
C GLU A 404 -27.58 -11.07 -3.91
N ARG A 405 -26.71 -12.04 -4.21
CA ARG A 405 -25.42 -12.20 -3.53
C ARG A 405 -24.65 -10.90 -3.58
N VAL A 406 -24.20 -10.41 -2.42
CA VAL A 406 -23.29 -9.28 -2.33
C VAL A 406 -21.91 -9.73 -2.83
N ILE A 407 -21.57 -9.31 -4.04
CA ILE A 407 -20.32 -9.66 -4.72
C ILE A 407 -19.32 -8.50 -4.78
N GLY A 408 -19.75 -7.30 -4.40
CA GLY A 408 -18.91 -6.12 -4.21
C GLY A 408 -19.44 -5.26 -3.07
N PHE A 409 -18.54 -4.74 -2.25
CA PHE A 409 -18.81 -3.83 -1.13
C PHE A 409 -17.82 -2.69 -1.20
N HIS A 410 -18.31 -1.45 -1.12
CA HIS A 410 -17.52 -0.24 -1.22
C HIS A 410 -18.04 0.82 -0.25
N ILE A 411 -17.13 1.41 0.53
CA ILE A 411 -17.45 2.51 1.43
C ILE A 411 -16.38 3.59 1.38
N LEU A 412 -16.80 4.83 1.15
CA LEU A 412 -15.99 6.04 1.18
C LEU A 412 -16.43 6.87 2.38
N GLY A 413 -15.61 6.94 3.42
CA GLY A 413 -15.98 7.54 4.70
C GLY A 413 -14.91 7.38 5.78
N PRO A 414 -15.11 7.98 6.97
CA PRO A 414 -14.19 7.80 8.08
C PRO A 414 -14.14 6.34 8.53
N ASN A 415 -12.97 5.87 8.95
CA ASN A 415 -12.74 4.51 9.47
C ASN A 415 -13.14 3.39 8.49
N ALA A 416 -12.98 3.62 7.19
CA ALA A 416 -13.48 2.72 6.15
C ALA A 416 -12.92 1.29 6.28
N GLY A 417 -11.69 1.15 6.77
CA GLY A 417 -11.08 -0.15 7.04
C GLY A 417 -11.77 -0.92 8.17
N GLU A 418 -12.15 -0.22 9.25
CA GLU A 418 -12.86 -0.83 10.38
C GLU A 418 -14.25 -1.31 9.94
N VAL A 419 -14.95 -0.52 9.12
CA VAL A 419 -16.25 -0.89 8.57
C VAL A 419 -16.13 -2.11 7.65
N THR A 420 -15.20 -2.07 6.69
CA THR A 420 -15.05 -3.10 5.65
C THR A 420 -14.67 -4.46 6.24
N GLN A 421 -13.91 -4.50 7.33
CA GLN A 421 -13.35 -5.73 7.88
C GLN A 421 -14.42 -6.77 8.28
N GLY A 422 -15.54 -6.33 8.87
CA GLY A 422 -16.66 -7.19 9.23
C GLY A 422 -17.44 -7.69 8.00
N PHE A 423 -17.72 -6.79 7.05
CA PHE A 423 -18.40 -7.14 5.81
C PHE A 423 -17.61 -8.12 4.94
N ALA A 424 -16.28 -8.06 4.97
CA ALA A 424 -15.46 -9.06 4.28
C ALA A 424 -15.69 -10.48 4.82
N ALA A 425 -15.84 -10.65 6.13
CA ALA A 425 -16.19 -11.93 6.72
C ALA A 425 -17.60 -12.37 6.32
N ALA A 426 -18.58 -11.45 6.29
CA ALA A 426 -19.93 -11.75 5.82
C ALA A 426 -19.96 -12.19 4.34
N ILE A 427 -19.20 -11.53 3.47
CA ILE A 427 -19.05 -11.92 2.06
C ILE A 427 -18.46 -13.33 1.94
N LYS A 428 -17.51 -13.70 2.81
CA LYS A 428 -17.00 -15.08 2.88
C LYS A 428 -18.05 -16.11 3.30
N CYS A 429 -19.04 -15.71 4.08
CA CYS A 429 -20.21 -16.53 4.41
C CYS A 429 -21.30 -16.52 3.32
N GLY A 430 -21.08 -15.81 2.21
CA GLY A 430 -22.09 -15.62 1.18
C GLY A 430 -23.19 -14.66 1.61
N LEU A 431 -22.86 -13.46 2.06
CA LEU A 431 -23.86 -12.43 2.33
C LEU A 431 -24.76 -12.18 1.10
N THR A 432 -26.07 -12.19 1.29
CA THR A 432 -27.09 -11.76 0.32
C THR A 432 -27.70 -10.43 0.74
N LYS A 433 -28.32 -9.71 -0.19
CA LYS A 433 -29.03 -8.46 0.10
C LYS A 433 -30.11 -8.64 1.18
N GLU A 434 -30.89 -9.72 1.10
CA GLU A 434 -31.92 -10.04 2.10
C GLU A 434 -31.33 -10.24 3.51
N GLN A 435 -30.21 -10.96 3.64
CA GLN A 435 -29.54 -11.14 4.93
C GLN A 435 -28.98 -9.82 5.48
N LEU A 436 -28.47 -8.96 4.60
CA LEU A 436 -27.99 -7.64 4.97
C LEU A 436 -29.14 -6.78 5.52
N ASP A 437 -30.26 -6.72 4.82
CA ASP A 437 -31.43 -5.93 5.25
C ASP A 437 -32.06 -6.44 6.56
N ASN A 438 -32.01 -7.75 6.78
CA ASN A 438 -32.47 -8.36 8.03
C ASN A 438 -31.51 -8.13 9.21
N THR A 439 -30.31 -7.58 8.96
CA THR A 439 -29.36 -7.22 10.02
C THR A 439 -29.71 -5.84 10.57
N VAL A 440 -30.04 -5.76 11.86
CA VAL A 440 -30.34 -4.48 12.51
C VAL A 440 -29.06 -3.65 12.71
N GLY A 441 -29.07 -2.40 12.24
CA GLY A 441 -27.96 -1.47 12.35
C GLY A 441 -27.65 -1.02 13.80
N ILE A 442 -26.42 -0.56 14.01
CA ILE A 442 -25.99 0.10 15.25
C ILE A 442 -26.09 1.61 15.04
N HIS A 443 -26.92 2.28 15.82
CA HIS A 443 -27.15 3.72 15.71
C HIS A 443 -26.53 4.51 16.87
N PRO A 444 -25.87 5.67 16.65
CA PRO A 444 -25.60 6.34 15.37
C PRO A 444 -24.17 6.07 14.85
N VAL A 445 -24.00 5.14 13.91
CA VAL A 445 -22.67 4.73 13.41
C VAL A 445 -22.66 4.68 11.88
N CYS A 446 -21.59 5.16 11.24
CA CYS A 446 -21.45 5.21 9.77
C CYS A 446 -21.74 3.87 9.06
N ALA A 447 -21.42 2.74 9.69
CA ALA A 447 -21.60 1.40 9.12
C ALA A 447 -23.07 0.93 9.05
N GLU A 448 -24.02 1.67 9.63
CA GLU A 448 -25.45 1.32 9.61
C GLU A 448 -26.17 1.67 8.29
N VAL A 449 -25.50 2.43 7.41
CA VAL A 449 -26.02 2.94 6.12
C VAL A 449 -26.43 1.85 5.15
#